data_AF-A0A3N0Z9I4-F1
#
_entry.id   AF-A0A3N0Z9I4-F1
#
_cell.length_a   1.000
_cell.length_b   1.000
_cell.length_c   1.000
_cell.angle_alpha   90.00
_cell.angle_beta   90.00
_cell.angle_gamma   90.00
#
_symmetry.space_group_name_H-M   'P 1'
#
loop_
_entity.id
_entity.type
_entity.pdbx_description
1 polymer ?
#
loop_
_entity_poly.entity_id
_entity_poly.type
_entity_poly.pdbx_seq_one_letter_code
_entity_poly.pdbx_strand_id
1 'polypeptide(L)'
;MAAVTLVDVTHVRCSQYDICVKKRISKFCALTANGSQEPVFIIADPESSVGTDRFPRSSILEMFIGFSNSPQVLCKSSLSASLYSFKQAIDKEDISNVKIMTSSHGRGVFQVYQELLFTSAYNFEYTIMFDNLSCDSCSLSDCTANSTEAADAKHELATFLQHLPAVKGDITVLRSSLISDCFGHGFTTRTGGISYISTLSSLNLFCNPRRKDSRAVVAENIRRLGLRAGFHPHQFNLIKCNHASDVWVMGKPAPDSYDGMVTNQVGVVIAAPGADCMPLLFTDPVKKVTGVAHAGWRGTLMGIAMATVKAMVSEFGSRPADIVCVIGPSVGPCCFTLEQDSAREFQAIHPDCVRNMDSSRPYVDIRLATRILLERGGIKPEHIEDIRIPNQSDSTLCTSCLPELFFSHCLTITYPLNSYVNTESEEDLSPRVILEGRFGASAGLQCRTVLAEVQYGLHVNADAAAFSYLQMQAC
;
A
#
# COMPACT_ATOMS: atom_id res chain seq x y z
N MET A 1 -10.83 24.55 -4.97
CA MET A 1 -9.82 23.58 -4.50
C MET A 1 -8.46 24.05 -4.96
N ALA A 2 -7.41 23.88 -4.15
CA ALA A 2 -6.06 24.21 -4.59
C ALA A 2 -5.70 23.40 -5.84
N ALA A 3 -5.06 24.05 -6.80
CA ALA A 3 -4.60 23.47 -8.05
C ALA A 3 -3.15 23.86 -8.28
N VAL A 4 -2.44 23.06 -9.08
CA VAL A 4 -1.04 23.26 -9.42
C VAL A 4 -0.85 23.08 -10.93
N THR A 5 0.07 23.84 -11.50
CA THR A 5 0.45 23.70 -12.92
C THR A 5 1.82 23.06 -13.03
N LEU A 6 1.92 21.95 -13.77
CA LEU A 6 3.15 21.29 -14.15
C LEU A 6 3.42 21.56 -15.63
N VAL A 7 4.53 22.21 -15.94
CA VAL A 7 4.94 22.58 -17.29
C VAL A 7 6.12 21.72 -17.70
N ASP A 8 5.94 20.95 -18.77
CA ASP A 8 7.00 20.17 -19.38
C ASP A 8 7.67 20.95 -20.49
N VAL A 9 8.91 21.38 -20.25
CA VAL A 9 9.72 22.07 -21.26
C VAL A 9 10.77 21.16 -21.90
N THR A 10 10.74 19.85 -21.61
CA THR A 10 11.75 18.88 -22.10
C THR A 10 11.65 18.66 -23.60
N HIS A 11 12.79 18.75 -24.30
CA HIS A 11 12.88 18.47 -25.73
C HIS A 11 14.03 17.51 -25.98
N VAL A 12 13.79 16.24 -25.66
CA VAL A 12 14.77 15.17 -25.69
C VAL A 12 15.34 15.03 -27.12
N ARG A 13 16.64 14.75 -27.22
CA ARG A 13 17.39 14.56 -28.49
C ARG A 13 17.54 15.82 -29.38
N CYS A 14 17.22 17.00 -28.87
CA CYS A 14 17.48 18.26 -29.57
C CYS A 14 18.94 18.73 -29.38
N SER A 15 19.67 18.94 -30.48
CA SER A 15 21.01 19.56 -30.45
C SER A 15 20.99 21.05 -30.08
N GLN A 16 19.82 21.70 -30.16
CA GLN A 16 19.55 23.09 -29.75
C GLN A 16 18.62 23.14 -28.53
N TYR A 17 18.85 22.27 -27.55
CA TYR A 17 18.00 22.11 -26.36
C TYR A 17 17.68 23.45 -25.67
N ASP A 18 18.71 24.25 -25.38
CA ASP A 18 18.58 25.54 -24.69
C ASP A 18 17.66 26.52 -25.43
N ILE A 19 17.76 26.59 -26.76
CA ILE A 19 16.91 27.46 -27.59
C ILE A 19 15.45 26.98 -27.52
N CYS A 20 15.24 25.67 -27.57
CA CYS A 20 13.91 25.07 -27.49
C CYS A 20 13.27 25.31 -26.13
N VAL A 21 14.01 25.09 -25.03
CA VAL A 21 13.54 25.35 -23.67
C VAL A 21 13.17 26.82 -23.51
N LYS A 22 14.02 27.76 -23.96
CA LYS A 22 13.70 29.20 -23.94
C LYS A 22 12.40 29.51 -24.69
N LYS A 23 12.25 29.03 -25.93
CA LYS A 23 11.03 29.23 -26.73
C LYS A 23 9.78 28.68 -26.03
N ARG A 24 9.88 27.51 -25.39
CA ARG A 24 8.78 26.89 -24.64
C ARG A 24 8.41 27.70 -23.39
N ILE A 25 9.39 28.13 -22.60
CA ILE A 25 9.17 29.00 -21.44
C ILE A 25 8.51 30.32 -21.87
N SER A 26 9.03 31.00 -22.90
CA SER A 26 8.43 32.25 -23.40
C SER A 26 6.98 32.07 -23.86
N LYS A 27 6.67 30.95 -24.53
CA LYS A 27 5.30 30.62 -24.95
C LYS A 27 4.38 30.40 -23.75
N PHE A 28 4.87 29.72 -22.70
CA PHE A 28 4.13 29.57 -21.44
C PHE A 28 3.87 30.91 -20.77
N CYS A 29 4.89 31.75 -20.60
CA CYS A 29 4.76 33.05 -19.94
C CYS A 29 3.78 33.99 -20.66
N ALA A 30 3.76 33.96 -22.00
CA ALA A 30 2.83 34.74 -22.81
C ALA A 30 1.36 34.35 -22.58
N LEU A 31 1.08 33.07 -22.32
CA LEU A 31 -0.28 32.57 -22.06
C LEU A 31 -0.76 32.86 -20.65
N THR A 32 0.14 32.87 -19.67
CA THR A 32 -0.20 33.14 -18.27
C THR A 32 -0.16 34.63 -17.91
N ALA A 33 -0.06 35.54 -18.89
CA ALA A 33 0.03 36.99 -18.67
C ALA A 33 1.05 37.39 -17.57
N ASN A 34 2.19 36.69 -17.52
CA ASN A 34 3.24 36.85 -16.50
C ASN A 34 2.84 36.60 -15.03
N GLY A 35 1.77 35.85 -14.77
CA GLY A 35 1.41 35.45 -13.41
C GLY A 35 0.41 34.30 -13.35
N SER A 36 0.76 33.26 -12.59
CA SER A 36 -0.20 32.23 -12.15
C SER A 36 -0.54 32.49 -10.68
N GLN A 37 -1.83 32.48 -10.34
CA GLN A 37 -2.26 32.46 -8.93
C GLN A 37 -1.95 31.12 -8.26
N GLU A 38 -1.79 30.06 -9.05
CA GLU A 38 -1.49 28.69 -8.61
C GLU A 38 0.02 28.41 -8.64
N PRO A 39 0.55 27.53 -7.76
CA PRO A 39 1.94 27.10 -7.83
C PRO A 39 2.29 26.50 -9.20
N VAL A 40 3.48 26.82 -9.69
CA VAL A 40 3.98 26.34 -11.00
C VAL A 40 5.24 25.50 -10.79
N PHE A 41 5.25 24.31 -11.37
CA PHE A 41 6.42 23.42 -11.44
C PHE A 41 6.86 23.29 -12.88
N ILE A 42 8.18 23.28 -13.11
CA ILE A 42 8.75 23.18 -14.46
C ILE A 42 9.65 21.96 -14.50
N ILE A 43 9.34 21.01 -15.38
CA ILE A 43 10.21 19.86 -15.67
C ILE A 43 11.16 20.25 -16.78
N ALA A 44 12.46 20.14 -16.49
CA ALA A 44 13.54 20.29 -17.44
C ALA A 44 14.51 19.11 -17.30
N ASP A 45 15.19 18.73 -18.38
CA ASP A 45 16.17 17.64 -18.37
C ASP A 45 17.33 17.95 -17.39
N PRO A 46 17.88 16.92 -16.72
CA PRO A 46 19.11 17.06 -15.94
C PRO A 46 20.28 17.56 -16.79
N GLU A 47 21.17 18.33 -16.15
CA GLU A 47 22.52 18.58 -16.65
C GLU A 47 23.23 17.23 -16.82
N SER A 48 23.61 16.88 -18.06
CA SER A 48 24.30 15.61 -18.32
C SER A 48 25.72 15.65 -17.77
N SER A 49 26.19 14.55 -17.18
CA SER A 49 27.60 14.34 -16.77
C SER A 49 28.61 14.32 -17.94
N VAL A 50 28.15 14.51 -19.18
CA VAL A 50 28.96 14.46 -20.40
C VAL A 50 28.93 15.82 -21.09
N GLY A 51 29.83 16.71 -20.67
CA GLY A 51 30.60 17.62 -21.53
C GLY A 51 29.91 18.73 -22.35
N THR A 52 28.58 18.90 -22.32
CA THR A 52 27.93 20.08 -22.90
C THR A 52 27.02 20.70 -21.85
N ASP A 53 27.33 21.92 -21.42
CA ASP A 53 26.49 22.73 -20.52
C ASP A 53 25.06 22.79 -21.09
N ARG A 54 24.15 21.99 -20.54
CA ARG A 54 22.71 22.14 -20.80
C ARG A 54 22.17 23.24 -19.90
N PHE A 55 21.21 23.99 -20.44
CA PHE A 55 20.60 25.19 -19.85
C PHE A 55 20.52 25.19 -18.30
N PRO A 56 21.36 25.99 -17.59
CA PRO A 56 21.46 25.96 -16.15
C PRO A 56 20.13 26.27 -15.45
N ARG A 57 19.89 25.65 -14.29
CA ARG A 57 18.71 25.94 -13.46
C ARG A 57 18.55 27.44 -13.16
N SER A 58 19.65 28.15 -12.91
CA SER A 58 19.67 29.59 -12.70
C SER A 58 19.13 30.36 -13.90
N SER A 59 19.54 29.98 -15.12
CA SER A 59 19.06 30.59 -16.36
C SER A 59 17.58 30.34 -16.62
N ILE A 60 17.01 29.21 -16.18
CA ILE A 60 15.56 28.98 -16.22
C ILE A 60 14.84 29.94 -15.27
N LEU A 61 15.33 30.06 -14.03
CA LEU A 61 14.71 30.93 -13.01
C LEU A 61 14.76 32.41 -13.40
N GLU A 62 15.84 32.86 -14.05
CA GLU A 62 15.97 34.22 -14.58
C GLU A 62 14.86 34.59 -15.57
N MET A 63 14.33 33.62 -16.33
CA MET A 63 13.23 33.85 -17.26
C MET A 63 11.87 34.12 -16.59
N PHE A 64 11.78 33.92 -15.27
CA PHE A 64 10.58 34.17 -14.48
C PHE A 64 10.71 35.38 -13.54
N ILE A 65 11.77 36.16 -13.68
CA ILE A 65 11.93 37.42 -12.95
C ILE A 65 10.74 38.34 -13.30
N GLY A 66 9.93 38.70 -12.28
CA GLY A 66 8.73 39.52 -12.43
C GLY A 66 7.40 38.78 -12.28
N PHE A 67 7.40 37.45 -12.19
CA PHE A 67 6.21 36.69 -11.80
C PHE A 67 5.89 36.87 -10.31
N SER A 68 4.60 36.93 -9.96
CA SER A 68 4.15 37.06 -8.57
C SER A 68 4.58 35.86 -7.70
N ASN A 69 4.74 34.68 -8.30
CA ASN A 69 5.23 33.46 -7.66
C ASN A 69 6.35 32.85 -8.52
N SER A 70 7.54 32.70 -7.96
CA SER A 70 8.66 32.03 -8.65
C SER A 70 8.35 30.53 -8.82
N PRO A 71 8.50 29.97 -10.03
CA PRO A 71 8.23 28.55 -10.26
C PRO A 71 9.28 27.65 -9.62
N GLN A 72 8.87 26.43 -9.29
CA GLN A 72 9.77 25.38 -8.82
C GLN A 72 10.32 24.57 -10.00
N VAL A 73 11.62 24.70 -10.25
CA VAL A 73 12.29 23.95 -11.33
C VAL A 73 12.68 22.55 -10.84
N LEU A 74 12.13 21.53 -11.49
CA LEU A 74 12.37 20.11 -11.27
C LEU A 74 13.42 19.61 -12.27
N CYS A 75 14.69 19.86 -11.94
CA CYS A 75 15.85 19.33 -12.65
C CYS A 75 16.46 18.21 -11.78
N LYS A 76 15.97 16.99 -11.95
CA LYS A 76 16.44 15.78 -11.24
C LYS A 76 17.11 14.84 -12.22
N SER A 77 17.82 13.83 -11.70
CA SER A 77 18.60 12.86 -12.49
C SER A 77 17.80 12.09 -13.55
N SER A 78 16.47 12.07 -13.46
CA SER A 78 15.59 11.46 -14.45
C SER A 78 14.17 12.04 -14.37
N LEU A 79 13.31 11.72 -15.35
CA LEU A 79 11.90 12.14 -15.34
C LEU A 79 11.15 11.50 -14.17
N SER A 80 11.43 10.22 -13.87
CA SER A 80 10.90 9.52 -12.69
C SER A 80 11.21 10.28 -11.40
N ALA A 81 12.46 10.72 -11.22
CA ALA A 81 12.89 11.46 -10.04
C ALA A 81 12.20 12.84 -9.93
N SER A 82 12.06 13.54 -11.06
CA SER A 82 11.34 14.83 -11.14
C SER A 82 9.86 14.67 -10.79
N LEU A 83 9.17 13.69 -11.38
CA LEU A 83 7.75 13.43 -11.14
C LEU A 83 7.47 12.90 -9.73
N TYR A 84 8.35 12.07 -9.19
CA TYR A 84 8.24 11.64 -7.80
C TYR A 84 8.42 12.82 -6.83
N SER A 85 9.42 13.69 -7.08
CA SER A 85 9.63 14.91 -6.29
C SER A 85 8.44 15.87 -6.40
N PHE A 86 7.87 16.02 -7.59
CA PHE A 86 6.64 16.79 -7.82
C PHE A 86 5.49 16.24 -6.98
N LYS A 87 5.26 14.92 -7.04
CA LYS A 87 4.23 14.25 -6.26
C LYS A 87 4.40 14.49 -4.76
N GLN A 88 5.61 14.34 -4.24
CA GLN A 88 5.90 14.62 -2.83
C GLN A 88 5.57 16.07 -2.44
N ALA A 89 5.88 17.04 -3.30
CA ALA A 89 5.60 18.45 -3.06
C ALA A 89 4.10 18.72 -3.00
N ILE A 90 3.32 18.19 -3.95
CA ILE A 90 1.86 18.42 -3.96
C ILE A 90 1.14 17.67 -2.84
N ASP A 91 1.67 16.52 -2.42
CA ASP A 91 1.12 15.75 -1.29
C ASP A 91 1.31 16.49 0.03
N LYS A 92 2.45 17.15 0.22
CA LYS A 92 2.74 17.98 1.39
C LYS A 92 1.77 19.15 1.54
N GLU A 93 1.36 19.73 0.41
CA GLU A 93 0.42 20.87 0.35
C GLU A 93 -1.05 20.42 0.20
N ASP A 94 -1.33 19.11 0.29
CA ASP A 94 -2.64 18.49 0.09
C ASP A 94 -3.34 18.84 -1.26
N ILE A 95 -2.56 19.17 -2.29
CA ILE A 95 -3.06 19.53 -3.62
C ILE A 95 -3.42 18.27 -4.40
N SER A 96 -4.61 18.26 -4.99
CA SER A 96 -5.14 17.10 -5.74
C SER A 96 -5.54 17.43 -7.19
N ASN A 97 -5.58 18.71 -7.58
CA ASN A 97 -5.87 19.11 -8.96
C ASN A 97 -4.59 19.52 -9.67
N VAL A 98 -4.24 18.82 -10.74
CA VAL A 98 -3.00 19.02 -11.49
C VAL A 98 -3.32 19.38 -12.93
N LYS A 99 -2.86 20.55 -13.37
CA LYS A 99 -2.87 20.97 -14.77
C LYS A 99 -1.51 20.63 -15.38
N ILE A 100 -1.47 19.88 -16.47
CA ILE A 100 -0.24 19.52 -17.18
C ILE A 100 -0.21 20.25 -18.52
N MET A 101 0.84 21.03 -18.73
CA MET A 101 1.13 21.70 -19.99
C MET A 101 2.33 21.02 -20.65
N THR A 102 2.10 20.30 -21.75
CA THR A 102 3.12 19.46 -22.41
C THR A 102 2.84 19.35 -23.91
N SER A 103 3.78 18.79 -24.67
CA SER A 103 3.58 18.42 -26.08
C SER A 103 2.65 17.20 -26.25
N SER A 104 2.16 16.95 -27.46
CA SER A 104 1.39 15.73 -27.75
C SER A 104 2.19 14.46 -27.44
N HIS A 105 3.49 14.46 -27.75
CA HIS A 105 4.40 13.37 -27.40
C HIS A 105 4.53 13.23 -25.88
N GLY A 106 4.84 14.33 -25.18
CA GLY A 106 4.99 14.33 -23.73
C GLY A 106 3.73 13.84 -23.00
N ARG A 107 2.54 14.19 -23.49
CA ARG A 107 1.26 13.67 -22.94
C ARG A 107 1.24 12.15 -22.87
N GLY A 108 1.68 11.45 -23.91
CA GLY A 108 1.72 9.99 -23.93
C GLY A 108 2.62 9.42 -22.83
N VAL A 109 3.80 10.02 -22.64
CA VAL A 109 4.73 9.64 -21.56
C VAL A 109 4.15 9.95 -20.17
N PHE A 110 3.62 11.15 -19.96
CA PHE A 110 3.03 11.55 -18.67
C PHE A 110 1.84 10.69 -18.27
N GLN A 111 1.03 10.21 -19.23
CA GLN A 111 -0.09 9.32 -18.93
C GLN A 111 0.38 7.99 -18.31
N VAL A 112 1.51 7.44 -18.77
CA VAL A 112 2.10 6.23 -18.19
C VAL A 112 2.53 6.49 -16.74
N TYR A 113 3.21 7.61 -16.48
CA TYR A 113 3.59 8.00 -15.12
C TYR A 113 2.37 8.33 -14.24
N GLN A 114 1.33 8.94 -14.80
CA GLN A 114 0.08 9.21 -14.10
C GLN A 114 -0.52 7.93 -13.55
N GLU A 115 -0.63 6.88 -14.37
CA GLU A 115 -1.18 5.58 -13.97
C GLU A 115 -0.35 4.85 -12.90
N LEU A 116 0.96 5.11 -12.85
CA LEU A 116 1.90 4.43 -11.96
C LEU A 116 2.09 5.15 -10.63
N LEU A 117 2.23 6.48 -10.66
CA LEU A 117 2.55 7.33 -9.51
C LEU A 117 1.32 7.96 -8.87
N PHE A 118 0.19 8.07 -9.56
CA PHE A 118 -1.00 8.73 -9.04
C PHE A 118 -2.20 7.79 -9.00
N THR A 119 -3.18 8.15 -8.19
CA THR A 119 -4.43 7.40 -8.01
C THR A 119 -5.62 8.27 -8.38
N SER A 120 -6.84 7.75 -8.25
CA SER A 120 -8.06 8.56 -8.43
C SER A 120 -8.26 9.63 -7.34
N ALA A 121 -7.38 9.71 -6.35
CA ALA A 121 -7.34 10.83 -5.41
C ALA A 121 -6.88 12.15 -6.06
N TYR A 122 -6.36 12.11 -7.29
CA TYR A 122 -5.93 13.27 -8.06
C TYR A 122 -6.81 13.45 -9.30
N ASN A 123 -6.96 14.70 -9.71
CA ASN A 123 -7.62 15.09 -10.96
C ASN A 123 -6.59 15.74 -11.89
N PHE A 124 -6.59 15.33 -13.16
CA PHE A 124 -5.61 15.80 -14.16
C PHE A 124 -6.31 16.48 -15.33
N GLU A 125 -5.81 17.66 -15.70
CA GLU A 125 -6.20 18.39 -16.90
C GLU A 125 -4.97 18.56 -17.81
N TYR A 126 -5.09 18.19 -19.09
CA TYR A 126 -3.98 18.30 -20.05
C TYR A 126 -4.24 19.41 -21.05
N THR A 127 -3.26 20.29 -21.20
CA THR A 127 -3.21 21.33 -22.23
C THR A 127 -2.04 21.03 -23.16
N ILE A 128 -2.34 20.74 -24.43
CA ILE A 128 -1.31 20.52 -25.44
C ILE A 128 -0.68 21.86 -25.83
N MET A 129 0.63 21.93 -25.67
CA MET A 129 1.45 23.10 -25.97
C MET A 129 2.69 22.66 -26.74
N PHE A 130 3.41 23.63 -27.32
CA PHE A 130 4.71 23.42 -27.95
C PHE A 130 4.77 22.63 -29.27
N ASP A 131 3.75 21.85 -29.66
CA ASP A 131 3.77 21.09 -30.92
C ASP A 131 4.03 21.95 -32.17
N ASN A 132 3.49 23.18 -32.17
CA ASN A 132 3.68 24.13 -33.27
C ASN A 132 4.96 24.98 -33.15
N LEU A 133 5.83 24.72 -32.18
CA LEU A 133 7.13 25.39 -32.10
C LEU A 133 8.09 24.67 -33.05
N SER A 134 8.51 25.35 -34.11
CA SER A 134 9.53 24.81 -35.01
C SER A 134 10.85 24.62 -34.26
N CYS A 135 11.40 23.41 -34.36
CA CYS A 135 12.78 23.13 -34.06
C CYS A 135 13.49 22.78 -35.37
N ASP A 136 14.39 23.66 -35.81
CA ASP A 136 15.12 23.48 -37.08
C ASP A 136 16.03 22.24 -37.06
N SER A 137 16.26 21.67 -35.86
CA SER A 137 17.13 20.51 -35.62
C SER A 137 16.37 19.19 -35.43
N CYS A 138 15.04 19.18 -35.44
CA CYS A 138 14.24 17.98 -35.18
C CYS A 138 13.22 17.72 -36.29
N SER A 139 13.22 16.51 -36.84
CA SER A 139 12.25 16.06 -37.85
C SER A 139 10.90 15.76 -37.18
N LEU A 140 9.79 16.21 -37.78
CA LEU A 140 8.41 16.01 -37.31
C LEU A 140 7.95 14.52 -37.22
N SER A 141 8.81 13.57 -37.58
CA SER A 141 8.49 12.14 -37.69
C SER A 141 8.68 11.33 -36.40
N ASP A 142 9.26 11.89 -35.34
CA ASP A 142 9.59 11.17 -34.09
C ASP A 142 8.53 11.36 -32.97
N CYS A 143 7.33 11.85 -33.29
CA CYS A 143 6.42 12.45 -32.32
C CYS A 143 5.30 11.54 -31.78
N THR A 144 5.25 10.25 -32.12
CA THR A 144 4.20 9.33 -31.62
C THR A 144 4.73 8.47 -30.48
N ALA A 145 4.03 8.49 -29.34
CA ALA A 145 4.38 7.62 -28.22
C ALA A 145 4.20 6.14 -28.63
N ASN A 146 5.31 5.41 -28.69
CA ASN A 146 5.31 4.01 -29.10
C ASN A 146 5.29 3.08 -27.87
N SER A 147 4.90 1.81 -28.04
CA SER A 147 4.86 0.81 -26.96
C SER A 147 6.19 0.66 -26.21
N THR A 148 7.31 0.93 -26.89
CA THR A 148 8.66 0.93 -26.32
C THR A 148 8.83 1.99 -25.24
N GLU A 149 8.31 3.20 -25.44
CA GLU A 149 8.46 4.31 -24.48
C GLU A 149 7.69 4.08 -23.19
N ALA A 150 6.52 3.45 -23.28
CA ALA A 150 5.76 3.04 -22.10
C ALA A 150 6.49 1.96 -21.29
N ALA A 151 7.21 1.05 -21.95
CA ALA A 151 8.05 0.05 -21.29
C ALA A 151 9.28 0.71 -20.65
N ASP A 152 9.92 1.65 -21.35
CA ASP A 152 11.06 2.41 -20.85
C ASP A 152 10.68 3.24 -19.62
N ALA A 153 9.55 3.96 -19.65
CA ALA A 153 9.05 4.72 -18.50
C ALA A 153 8.76 3.84 -17.27
N LYS A 154 8.14 2.67 -17.48
CA LYS A 154 7.91 1.68 -16.41
C LYS A 154 9.23 1.18 -15.82
N HIS A 155 10.20 0.88 -16.67
CA HIS A 155 11.51 0.38 -16.26
C HIS A 155 12.33 1.45 -15.52
N GLU A 156 12.34 2.68 -16.04
CA GLU A 156 13.00 3.85 -15.42
C GLU A 156 12.42 4.10 -14.02
N LEU A 157 11.09 4.14 -13.90
CA LEU A 157 10.42 4.37 -12.62
C LEU A 157 10.72 3.25 -11.62
N ALA A 158 10.60 1.99 -12.05
CA ALA A 158 10.90 0.85 -11.19
C ALA A 158 12.35 0.89 -10.70
N THR A 159 13.30 1.21 -11.59
CA THR A 159 14.72 1.35 -11.24
C THR A 159 14.92 2.48 -10.24
N PHE A 160 14.32 3.65 -10.46
CA PHE A 160 14.40 4.77 -9.54
C PHE A 160 13.87 4.41 -8.14
N LEU A 161 12.68 3.80 -8.04
CA LEU A 161 12.06 3.44 -6.76
C LEU A 161 12.88 2.37 -6.00
N GLN A 162 13.54 1.45 -6.72
CA GLN A 162 14.41 0.44 -6.12
C GLN A 162 15.63 1.03 -5.40
N HIS A 163 16.10 2.20 -5.84
CA HIS A 163 17.25 2.90 -5.25
C HIS A 163 16.88 3.80 -4.06
N LEU A 164 15.58 4.05 -3.81
CA LEU A 164 15.16 4.84 -2.66
C LEU A 164 15.52 4.13 -1.35
N PRO A 165 15.99 4.83 -0.31
CA PRO A 165 16.15 4.22 1.00
C PRO A 165 14.77 3.86 1.59
N ALA A 166 14.75 2.92 2.53
CA ALA A 166 13.54 2.73 3.34
C ALA A 166 13.24 4.02 4.12
N VAL A 167 11.96 4.42 4.19
CA VAL A 167 11.53 5.62 4.92
C VAL A 167 11.70 5.41 6.43
N LYS A 168 11.49 4.19 6.93
CA LYS A 168 11.59 3.89 8.35
C LYS A 168 12.02 2.45 8.60
N GLY A 169 13.17 2.27 9.26
CA GLY A 169 13.68 0.98 9.72
C GLY A 169 13.81 -0.08 8.61
N ASP A 170 14.02 -1.33 9.03
CA ASP A 170 14.11 -2.49 8.13
C ASP A 170 12.82 -3.30 8.09
N ILE A 171 12.66 -4.14 7.06
CA ILE A 171 11.54 -5.07 6.96
C ILE A 171 11.67 -6.13 8.06
N THR A 172 10.66 -6.16 8.92
CA THR A 172 10.51 -7.18 9.96
C THR A 172 9.32 -8.07 9.65
N VAL A 173 9.53 -9.38 9.76
CA VAL A 173 8.51 -10.42 9.55
C VAL A 173 8.45 -11.28 10.81
N LEU A 174 7.36 -11.16 11.56
CA LEU A 174 7.10 -11.96 12.76
C LEU A 174 6.70 -13.38 12.34
N ARG A 175 7.28 -14.39 12.98
CA ARG A 175 7.06 -15.80 12.64
C ARG A 175 6.65 -16.60 13.87
N SER A 176 5.88 -17.64 13.63
CA SER A 176 5.42 -18.61 14.61
C SER A 176 6.31 -19.84 14.57
N SER A 177 6.61 -20.40 15.74
CA SER A 177 7.26 -21.71 15.83
C SER A 177 6.28 -22.87 15.62
N LEU A 178 4.97 -22.63 15.64
CA LEU A 178 3.95 -23.66 15.37
C LEU A 178 3.79 -23.98 13.88
N ILE A 179 4.09 -23.02 12.99
CA ILE A 179 4.05 -23.26 11.55
C ILE A 179 5.37 -23.92 11.14
N SER A 180 5.27 -25.13 10.59
CA SER A 180 6.41 -25.88 10.07
C SER A 180 7.19 -25.11 8.99
N ASP A 181 8.52 -25.21 9.02
CA ASP A 181 9.43 -24.57 8.05
C ASP A 181 9.19 -24.93 6.58
N CYS A 182 8.42 -26.00 6.31
CA CYS A 182 7.97 -26.30 4.95
C CYS A 182 6.97 -25.25 4.39
N PHE A 183 6.47 -24.36 5.26
CA PHE A 183 5.70 -23.19 4.90
C PHE A 183 6.50 -21.92 5.23
N GLY A 184 6.89 -21.17 4.19
CA GLY A 184 7.29 -19.77 4.38
C GLY A 184 6.13 -19.01 4.99
N HIS A 185 6.34 -18.25 6.05
CA HIS A 185 5.23 -17.50 6.63
C HIS A 185 5.66 -16.25 7.39
N GLY A 186 4.68 -15.45 7.78
CA GLY A 186 4.83 -14.44 8.82
C GLY A 186 3.91 -13.25 8.69
N PHE A 187 4.04 -12.34 9.67
CA PHE A 187 3.30 -11.09 9.79
C PHE A 187 4.25 -9.91 9.63
N THR A 188 3.98 -9.02 8.69
CA THR A 188 4.82 -7.84 8.46
C THR A 188 4.55 -6.74 9.49
N THR A 189 5.59 -5.97 9.80
CA THR A 189 5.46 -4.65 10.44
C THR A 189 5.36 -3.55 9.37
N ARG A 190 5.10 -2.31 9.79
CA ARG A 190 5.00 -1.14 8.90
C ARG A 190 6.36 -0.58 8.42
N THR A 191 7.49 -1.20 8.78
CA THR A 191 8.85 -0.69 8.54
C THR A 191 9.49 -1.31 7.29
N GLY A 192 10.46 -0.61 6.69
CA GLY A 192 11.28 -1.10 5.57
C GLY A 192 10.76 -0.78 4.16
N GLY A 193 9.65 -0.05 4.04
CA GLY A 193 9.11 0.37 2.73
C GLY A 193 9.44 1.80 2.35
N ILE A 194 8.91 2.25 1.22
CA ILE A 194 9.15 3.59 0.63
C ILE A 194 7.91 4.49 0.60
N SER A 195 6.78 4.04 1.14
CA SER A 195 5.59 4.89 1.25
C SER A 195 5.89 6.04 2.21
N TYR A 196 5.85 7.27 1.71
CA TYR A 196 6.20 8.47 2.50
C TYR A 196 4.97 9.21 3.04
N ILE A 197 3.77 8.88 2.57
CA ILE A 197 2.52 9.45 3.10
C ILE A 197 2.41 9.04 4.57
N SER A 198 2.29 10.00 5.49
CA SER A 198 2.38 9.77 6.94
C SER A 198 1.48 8.63 7.45
N THR A 199 0.24 8.56 6.98
CA THR A 199 -0.74 7.53 7.35
C THR A 199 -0.46 6.14 6.74
N LEU A 200 0.41 6.08 5.74
CA LEU A 200 0.76 4.87 4.98
C LEU A 200 2.26 4.55 5.08
N SER A 201 3.01 5.32 5.87
CA SER A 201 4.45 5.12 6.02
C SER A 201 4.76 3.91 6.91
N SER A 202 5.62 2.96 6.53
CA SER A 202 6.51 2.95 5.35
C SER A 202 6.27 1.78 4.40
N LEU A 203 5.94 0.58 4.92
CA LEU A 203 5.74 -0.65 4.14
C LEU A 203 4.26 -0.91 3.89
N ASN A 204 3.61 -0.05 3.12
CA ASN A 204 2.24 -0.28 2.66
C ASN A 204 2.23 -1.24 1.45
N LEU A 205 1.49 -2.34 1.54
CA LEU A 205 1.40 -3.37 0.48
C LEU A 205 0.05 -3.34 -0.27
N PHE A 206 -0.79 -2.34 -0.01
CA PHE A 206 -2.12 -2.24 -0.59
C PHE A 206 -2.37 -0.89 -1.22
N CYS A 207 -2.84 -0.93 -2.46
CA CYS A 207 -3.19 0.26 -3.21
C CYS A 207 -4.70 0.47 -3.20
N ASN A 208 -5.15 1.53 -2.53
CA ASN A 208 -6.53 1.98 -2.61
C ASN A 208 -6.63 3.17 -3.59
N PRO A 209 -7.49 3.11 -4.63
CA PRO A 209 -7.63 4.21 -5.59
C PRO A 209 -7.99 5.56 -4.95
N ARG A 210 -8.64 5.58 -3.79
CA ARG A 210 -9.03 6.80 -3.06
C ARG A 210 -7.96 7.31 -2.10
N ARG A 211 -6.83 6.62 -1.97
CA ARG A 211 -5.68 7.05 -1.16
C ARG A 211 -4.55 7.51 -2.07
N LYS A 212 -3.63 8.31 -1.52
CA LYS A 212 -2.55 8.96 -2.26
C LYS A 212 -1.31 8.10 -2.50
N ASP A 213 -1.24 6.90 -1.90
CA ASP A 213 -0.11 6.00 -2.15
C ASP A 213 -0.25 5.27 -3.48
N SER A 214 0.85 5.18 -4.20
CA SER A 214 0.84 4.84 -5.63
C SER A 214 0.98 3.34 -5.87
N ARG A 215 0.48 2.86 -7.01
CA ARG A 215 0.66 1.46 -7.43
C ARG A 215 2.12 1.09 -7.56
N ALA A 216 2.96 1.99 -8.07
CA ALA A 216 4.39 1.75 -8.24
C ALA A 216 5.12 1.65 -6.89
N VAL A 217 4.78 2.51 -5.93
CA VAL A 217 5.32 2.46 -4.56
C VAL A 217 4.91 1.16 -3.84
N VAL A 218 3.63 0.79 -3.92
CA VAL A 218 3.12 -0.45 -3.33
C VAL A 218 3.79 -1.67 -3.97
N ALA A 219 3.95 -1.69 -5.29
CA ALA A 219 4.64 -2.77 -5.99
C ALA A 219 6.11 -2.89 -5.56
N GLU A 220 6.80 -1.77 -5.33
CA GLU A 220 8.17 -1.77 -4.79
C GLU A 220 8.22 -2.29 -3.35
N ASN A 221 7.26 -1.92 -2.49
CA ASN A 221 7.16 -2.47 -1.13
C ASN A 221 6.95 -3.99 -1.15
N ILE A 222 6.09 -4.51 -2.03
CA ILE A 222 5.90 -5.95 -2.24
C ILE A 222 7.20 -6.62 -2.71
N ARG A 223 7.96 -5.97 -3.60
CA ARG A 223 9.28 -6.46 -4.05
C ARG A 223 10.29 -6.54 -2.92
N ARG A 224 10.38 -5.51 -2.07
CA ARG A 224 11.27 -5.52 -0.90
C ARG A 224 10.89 -6.61 0.09
N LEU A 225 9.59 -6.77 0.35
CA LEU A 225 9.09 -7.87 1.17
C LEU A 225 9.45 -9.22 0.54
N GLY A 226 9.28 -9.38 -0.77
CA GLY A 226 9.66 -10.57 -1.53
C GLY A 226 11.13 -10.94 -1.33
N LEU A 227 12.04 -9.96 -1.45
CA LEU A 227 13.47 -10.16 -1.18
C LEU A 227 13.73 -10.61 0.27
N ARG A 228 13.01 -10.02 1.24
CA ARG A 228 13.21 -10.33 2.67
C ARG A 228 12.64 -11.70 3.06
N ALA A 229 11.49 -12.05 2.51
CA ALA A 229 10.71 -13.23 2.87
C ALA A 229 10.95 -14.45 1.95
N GLY A 230 11.64 -14.26 0.81
CA GLY A 230 12.02 -15.33 -0.09
C GLY A 230 10.94 -15.70 -1.12
N PHE A 231 10.26 -14.70 -1.70
CA PHE A 231 9.31 -14.91 -2.80
C PHE A 231 9.45 -13.84 -3.89
N HIS A 232 8.99 -14.17 -5.10
CA HIS A 232 8.91 -13.19 -6.18
C HIS A 232 7.55 -12.48 -6.19
N PRO A 233 7.49 -11.16 -6.49
CA PRO A 233 6.24 -10.37 -6.42
C PRO A 233 5.06 -10.93 -7.21
N HIS A 234 5.30 -11.56 -8.36
CA HIS A 234 4.25 -12.16 -9.18
C HIS A 234 3.56 -13.38 -8.52
N GLN A 235 4.14 -13.92 -7.45
CA GLN A 235 3.56 -14.99 -6.65
C GLN A 235 2.59 -14.45 -5.58
N PHE A 236 2.58 -13.14 -5.33
CA PHE A 236 1.78 -12.50 -4.27
C PHE A 236 0.32 -12.33 -4.67
N ASN A 237 -0.58 -12.91 -3.89
CA ASN A 237 -2.02 -12.87 -4.07
C ASN A 237 -2.68 -12.37 -2.79
N LEU A 238 -3.18 -11.14 -2.83
CA LEU A 238 -3.92 -10.52 -1.72
C LEU A 238 -5.41 -10.86 -1.86
N ILE A 239 -6.07 -11.18 -0.74
CA ILE A 239 -7.52 -11.33 -0.72
C ILE A 239 -8.25 -10.03 -1.07
N LYS A 240 -9.48 -10.16 -1.56
CA LYS A 240 -10.33 -9.04 -1.98
C LYS A 240 -11.43 -8.80 -0.93
N CYS A 241 -11.06 -8.28 0.24
CA CYS A 241 -11.96 -8.20 1.40
C CYS A 241 -13.24 -7.40 1.13
N ASN A 242 -14.37 -7.91 1.63
CA ASN A 242 -15.61 -7.14 1.81
C ASN A 242 -16.11 -7.18 3.29
N HIS A 243 -15.28 -7.69 4.21
CA HIS A 243 -15.58 -7.91 5.63
C HIS A 243 -16.71 -8.92 5.89
N ALA A 244 -16.88 -9.89 4.98
CA ALA A 244 -17.83 -10.99 5.10
C ALA A 244 -17.13 -12.30 5.51
N SER A 245 -17.62 -13.44 5.04
CA SER A 245 -17.13 -14.78 5.38
C SER A 245 -16.84 -15.69 4.18
N ASP A 246 -16.82 -15.14 2.96
CA ASP A 246 -16.52 -15.90 1.74
C ASP A 246 -15.04 -16.30 1.64
N VAL A 247 -14.79 -17.54 1.21
CA VAL A 247 -13.44 -18.10 1.06
C VAL A 247 -13.23 -18.55 -0.37
N TRP A 248 -12.22 -18.01 -1.03
CA TRP A 248 -11.82 -18.44 -2.37
C TRP A 248 -10.82 -19.59 -2.33
N VAL A 249 -11.08 -20.62 -3.14
CA VAL A 249 -10.18 -21.76 -3.34
C VAL A 249 -9.35 -21.51 -4.58
N MET A 250 -8.05 -21.28 -4.41
CA MET A 250 -7.16 -20.95 -5.52
C MET A 250 -7.14 -22.08 -6.57
N GLY A 251 -7.33 -21.70 -7.83
CA GLY A 251 -7.51 -22.63 -8.96
C GLY A 251 -8.96 -22.75 -9.42
N LYS A 252 -9.93 -22.25 -8.64
CA LYS A 252 -11.31 -22.01 -9.10
C LYS A 252 -11.46 -20.58 -9.63
N PRO A 253 -12.50 -20.27 -10.44
CA PRO A 253 -12.81 -18.90 -10.80
C PRO A 253 -12.89 -18.00 -9.56
N ALA A 254 -12.15 -16.89 -9.58
CA ALA A 254 -12.09 -15.98 -8.44
C ALA A 254 -13.37 -15.13 -8.38
N PRO A 255 -14.04 -15.03 -7.20
CA PRO A 255 -15.14 -14.10 -7.03
C PRO A 255 -14.62 -12.65 -6.98
N ASP A 256 -15.55 -11.69 -7.05
CA ASP A 256 -15.24 -10.26 -7.00
C ASP A 256 -14.67 -9.86 -5.63
N SER A 257 -15.15 -10.49 -4.56
CA SER A 257 -14.70 -10.26 -3.19
C SER A 257 -14.71 -11.55 -2.38
N TYR A 258 -13.79 -11.65 -1.41
CA TYR A 258 -13.65 -12.74 -0.45
C TYR A 258 -12.70 -12.32 0.67
N ASP A 259 -12.96 -12.81 1.88
CA ASP A 259 -12.17 -12.51 3.09
C ASP A 259 -11.27 -13.66 3.51
N GLY A 260 -11.36 -14.82 2.85
CA GLY A 260 -10.43 -15.93 3.02
C GLY A 260 -9.93 -16.50 1.70
N MET A 261 -8.74 -17.08 1.71
CA MET A 261 -8.18 -17.79 0.56
C MET A 261 -7.48 -19.07 1.02
N VAL A 262 -7.68 -20.18 0.31
CA VAL A 262 -7.04 -21.48 0.59
C VAL A 262 -6.40 -22.08 -0.66
N THR A 263 -5.30 -22.81 -0.50
CA THR A 263 -4.60 -23.47 -1.61
C THR A 263 -3.70 -24.62 -1.15
N ASN A 264 -3.45 -25.58 -2.03
CA ASN A 264 -2.38 -26.57 -1.90
C ASN A 264 -1.30 -26.43 -3.00
N GLN A 265 -1.33 -25.34 -3.76
CA GLN A 265 -0.35 -25.06 -4.82
C GLN A 265 0.99 -24.62 -4.22
N VAL A 266 2.09 -24.97 -4.90
CA VAL A 266 3.45 -24.52 -4.58
C VAL A 266 3.82 -23.29 -5.40
N GLY A 267 4.77 -22.49 -4.92
CA GLY A 267 5.22 -21.30 -5.65
C GLY A 267 4.21 -20.15 -5.69
N VAL A 268 3.24 -20.15 -4.77
CA VAL A 268 2.27 -19.07 -4.56
C VAL A 268 2.42 -18.50 -3.15
N VAL A 269 2.10 -17.21 -3.01
CA VAL A 269 2.03 -16.48 -1.75
C VAL A 269 0.62 -15.94 -1.63
N ILE A 270 -0.11 -16.38 -0.60
CA ILE A 270 -1.45 -15.87 -0.29
C ILE A 270 -1.36 -14.93 0.91
N ALA A 271 -2.13 -13.84 0.87
CA ALA A 271 -2.08 -12.80 1.89
C ALA A 271 -3.42 -12.18 2.27
N ALA A 272 -3.52 -11.81 3.55
CA ALA A 272 -4.65 -11.10 4.14
C ALA A 272 -4.19 -9.76 4.76
N PRO A 273 -4.85 -8.62 4.44
CA PRO A 273 -4.55 -7.34 5.07
C PRO A 273 -5.15 -7.27 6.48
N GLY A 274 -4.69 -6.35 7.35
CA GLY A 274 -5.31 -6.21 8.68
C GLY A 274 -4.79 -5.12 9.62
N ALA A 275 -5.25 -3.87 9.57
CA ALA A 275 -4.90 -2.83 10.55
C ALA A 275 -6.09 -2.74 11.46
N ASP A 276 -5.93 -3.34 12.63
CA ASP A 276 -6.96 -3.62 13.63
C ASP A 276 -7.75 -4.90 13.37
N CYS A 277 -8.22 -5.17 12.15
CA CYS A 277 -8.80 -6.49 11.83
C CYS A 277 -7.71 -7.58 11.91
N MET A 278 -8.08 -8.78 12.36
CA MET A 278 -7.12 -9.88 12.54
C MET A 278 -6.78 -10.53 11.20
N PRO A 279 -5.51 -10.57 10.79
CA PRO A 279 -5.09 -11.46 9.75
C PRO A 279 -4.80 -12.85 10.38
N LEU A 280 -5.38 -13.89 9.81
CA LEU A 280 -5.25 -15.27 10.28
C LEU A 280 -4.44 -16.09 9.28
N LEU A 281 -3.48 -16.87 9.76
CA LEU A 281 -2.73 -17.84 8.97
C LEU A 281 -3.16 -19.25 9.33
N PHE A 282 -3.48 -20.07 8.33
CA PHE A 282 -3.81 -21.47 8.49
C PHE A 282 -2.83 -22.35 7.73
N THR A 283 -2.37 -23.43 8.37
CA THR A 283 -1.58 -24.46 7.69
C THR A 283 -2.04 -25.85 8.11
N ASP A 284 -2.09 -26.78 7.16
CA ASP A 284 -2.19 -28.21 7.42
C ASP A 284 -0.88 -28.86 6.94
N PRO A 285 0.01 -29.27 7.85
CA PRO A 285 1.29 -29.88 7.50
C PRO A 285 1.16 -31.30 6.96
N VAL A 286 0.02 -31.98 7.17
CA VAL A 286 -0.24 -33.34 6.70
C VAL A 286 -0.71 -33.31 5.26
N LYS A 287 -1.76 -32.53 4.97
CA LYS A 287 -2.30 -32.38 3.61
C LYS A 287 -1.51 -31.41 2.74
N LYS A 288 -0.59 -30.66 3.35
CA LYS A 288 0.10 -29.54 2.72
C LYS A 288 -0.97 -28.60 2.18
N VAL A 289 -1.64 -27.87 3.05
CA VAL A 289 -2.63 -26.86 2.66
C VAL A 289 -2.31 -25.60 3.42
N THR A 290 -2.45 -24.46 2.76
CA THR A 290 -2.31 -23.16 3.38
C THR A 290 -3.58 -22.36 3.20
N GLY A 291 -3.87 -21.51 4.18
CA GLY A 291 -4.99 -20.60 4.14
C GLY A 291 -4.64 -19.26 4.79
N VAL A 292 -5.33 -18.22 4.36
CA VAL A 292 -5.33 -16.91 5.03
C VAL A 292 -6.76 -16.43 5.19
N ALA A 293 -7.02 -15.64 6.22
CA ALA A 293 -8.28 -14.93 6.36
C ALA A 293 -8.10 -13.54 6.96
N HIS A 294 -8.95 -12.60 6.56
CA HIS A 294 -9.15 -11.32 7.20
C HIS A 294 -10.40 -11.39 8.08
N ALA A 295 -10.20 -11.27 9.38
CA ALA A 295 -11.25 -11.35 10.39
C ALA A 295 -11.38 -10.02 11.12
N GLY A 296 -12.20 -9.12 10.58
CA GLY A 296 -12.77 -8.01 11.33
C GLY A 296 -13.88 -8.48 12.27
N TRP A 297 -14.50 -7.57 13.02
CA TRP A 297 -15.57 -7.93 13.96
C TRP A 297 -16.78 -8.57 13.26
N ARG A 298 -17.22 -8.01 12.12
CA ARG A 298 -18.33 -8.57 11.31
C ARG A 298 -17.96 -9.97 10.78
N GLY A 299 -16.81 -10.09 10.13
CA GLY A 299 -16.33 -11.39 9.63
C GLY A 299 -16.18 -12.44 10.72
N THR A 300 -15.77 -12.04 11.93
CA THR A 300 -15.68 -12.94 13.10
C THR A 300 -17.05 -13.49 13.48
N LEU A 301 -18.07 -12.64 13.60
CA LEU A 301 -19.45 -13.05 13.89
C LEU A 301 -20.05 -13.89 12.75
N MET A 302 -19.73 -13.56 11.50
CA MET A 302 -20.13 -14.33 10.31
C MET A 302 -19.34 -15.65 10.14
N GLY A 303 -18.32 -15.89 10.97
CA GLY A 303 -17.59 -17.14 11.03
C GLY A 303 -16.50 -17.33 9.96
N ILE A 304 -15.87 -16.27 9.44
CA ILE A 304 -14.82 -16.37 8.40
C ILE A 304 -13.69 -17.35 8.76
N ALA A 305 -13.28 -17.38 10.03
CA ALA A 305 -12.23 -18.28 10.51
C ALA A 305 -12.64 -19.75 10.30
N MET A 306 -13.88 -20.10 10.67
CA MET A 306 -14.41 -21.44 10.48
C MET A 306 -14.80 -21.73 9.02
N ALA A 307 -15.20 -20.72 8.23
CA ALA A 307 -15.40 -20.87 6.80
C ALA A 307 -14.08 -21.28 6.12
N THR A 308 -12.96 -20.69 6.51
CA THR A 308 -11.61 -21.03 6.01
C THR A 308 -11.25 -22.48 6.37
N VAL A 309 -11.48 -22.89 7.62
CA VAL A 309 -11.29 -24.28 8.05
C VAL A 309 -12.16 -25.24 7.24
N LYS A 310 -13.45 -24.93 7.07
CA LYS A 310 -14.37 -25.75 6.28
C LYS A 310 -13.90 -25.91 4.84
N ALA A 311 -13.42 -24.84 4.21
CA ALA A 311 -12.86 -24.89 2.86
C ALA A 311 -11.62 -25.79 2.79
N MET A 312 -10.71 -25.72 3.77
CA MET A 312 -9.56 -26.64 3.84
C MET A 312 -10.00 -28.11 3.94
N VAL A 313 -11.02 -28.38 4.76
CA VAL A 313 -11.58 -29.73 4.95
C VAL A 313 -12.26 -30.24 3.68
N SER A 314 -13.18 -29.47 3.11
CA SER A 314 -14.00 -29.93 1.97
C SER A 314 -13.21 -30.06 0.67
N GLU A 315 -12.23 -29.18 0.44
CA GLU A 315 -11.50 -29.10 -0.83
C GLU A 315 -10.24 -29.97 -0.84
N PHE A 316 -9.59 -30.14 0.31
CA PHE A 316 -8.28 -30.80 0.38
C PHE A 316 -8.26 -31.99 1.36
N GLY A 317 -9.38 -32.27 2.03
CA GLY A 317 -9.50 -33.36 3.00
C GLY A 317 -8.70 -33.13 4.28
N SER A 318 -8.40 -31.86 4.61
CA SER A 318 -7.78 -31.51 5.89
C SER A 318 -8.62 -32.00 7.06
N ARG A 319 -7.97 -32.29 8.20
CA ARG A 319 -8.67 -32.57 9.46
C ARG A 319 -8.47 -31.37 10.38
N PRO A 320 -9.51 -30.83 11.03
CA PRO A 320 -9.37 -29.70 11.95
C PRO A 320 -8.28 -29.93 13.02
N ALA A 321 -8.16 -31.16 13.51
CA ALA A 321 -7.16 -31.55 14.49
C ALA A 321 -5.69 -31.48 14.00
N ASP A 322 -5.45 -31.41 12.69
CA ASP A 322 -4.12 -31.25 12.08
C ASP A 322 -3.85 -29.80 11.65
N ILE A 323 -4.88 -28.93 11.62
CA ILE A 323 -4.73 -27.54 11.20
C ILE A 323 -4.08 -26.74 12.33
N VAL A 324 -3.09 -25.94 11.98
CA VAL A 324 -2.49 -24.90 12.81
C VAL A 324 -3.04 -23.55 12.38
N CYS A 325 -3.46 -22.73 13.34
CA CYS A 325 -3.91 -21.36 13.12
C CYS A 325 -3.05 -20.39 13.92
N VAL A 326 -2.49 -19.38 13.26
CA VAL A 326 -1.78 -18.28 13.92
C VAL A 326 -2.56 -16.99 13.71
N ILE A 327 -2.94 -16.35 14.81
CA ILE A 327 -3.65 -15.07 14.86
C ILE A 327 -2.60 -13.95 14.86
N GLY A 328 -2.59 -13.15 13.80
CA GLY A 328 -1.66 -12.04 13.63
C GLY A 328 -1.89 -10.86 14.55
N PRO A 329 -1.09 -9.78 14.43
CA PRO A 329 -1.33 -8.55 15.18
C PRO A 329 -2.66 -7.93 14.75
N SER A 330 -3.44 -7.45 15.73
CA SER A 330 -4.78 -6.87 15.51
C SER A 330 -5.09 -5.89 16.63
N VAL A 331 -6.23 -5.21 16.59
CA VAL A 331 -6.64 -4.41 17.75
C VAL A 331 -6.98 -5.35 18.91
N GLY A 332 -6.51 -4.99 20.10
CA GLY A 332 -6.76 -5.75 21.32
C GLY A 332 -7.97 -5.22 22.10
N PRO A 333 -8.43 -5.98 23.12
CA PRO A 333 -9.52 -5.57 24.00
C PRO A 333 -9.20 -4.32 24.85
N CYS A 334 -7.94 -3.87 24.86
CA CYS A 334 -7.54 -2.60 25.46
C CYS A 334 -8.01 -1.37 24.67
N CYS A 335 -8.26 -1.50 23.36
CA CYS A 335 -8.58 -0.38 22.48
C CYS A 335 -9.89 -0.58 21.71
N PHE A 336 -10.30 -1.83 21.45
CA PHE A 336 -11.46 -2.10 20.60
C PHE A 336 -12.78 -2.00 21.36
N THR A 337 -13.67 -1.14 20.87
CA THR A 337 -15.04 -1.00 21.39
C THR A 337 -16.07 -1.08 20.28
N LEU A 338 -17.22 -1.66 20.59
CA LEU A 338 -18.39 -1.72 19.73
C LEU A 338 -19.59 -1.08 20.41
N GLU A 339 -20.64 -0.79 19.64
CA GLU A 339 -21.95 -0.49 20.23
C GLU A 339 -22.47 -1.70 21.00
N GLN A 340 -23.26 -1.44 22.04
CA GLN A 340 -23.70 -2.47 22.98
C GLN A 340 -24.39 -3.66 22.31
N ASP A 341 -25.23 -3.44 21.28
CA ASP A 341 -25.95 -4.51 20.60
C ASP A 341 -24.99 -5.47 19.86
N SER A 342 -24.02 -4.95 19.12
CA SER A 342 -22.99 -5.78 18.48
C SER A 342 -22.08 -6.45 19.51
N ALA A 343 -21.81 -5.82 20.65
CA ALA A 343 -21.05 -6.45 21.72
C ALA A 343 -21.78 -7.67 22.32
N ARG A 344 -23.13 -7.64 22.41
CA ARG A 344 -23.92 -8.79 22.91
C ARG A 344 -23.73 -10.05 22.08
N GLU A 345 -23.54 -9.91 20.77
CA GLU A 345 -23.24 -11.04 19.89
C GLU A 345 -21.92 -11.74 20.27
N PHE A 346 -20.90 -10.98 20.68
CA PHE A 346 -19.64 -11.53 21.20
C PHE A 346 -19.80 -12.15 22.59
N GLN A 347 -20.61 -11.55 23.46
CA GLN A 347 -20.91 -12.12 24.78
C GLN A 347 -21.61 -13.49 24.67
N ALA A 348 -22.47 -13.66 23.65
CA ALA A 348 -23.11 -14.93 23.34
C ALA A 348 -22.14 -16.01 22.86
N ILE A 349 -20.98 -15.63 22.28
CA ILE A 349 -19.90 -16.58 22.00
C ILE A 349 -19.28 -17.03 23.32
N HIS A 350 -18.86 -16.08 24.16
CA HIS A 350 -18.34 -16.33 25.51
C HIS A 350 -18.36 -15.04 26.36
N PRO A 351 -18.71 -15.10 27.66
CA PRO A 351 -18.81 -13.91 28.51
C PRO A 351 -17.51 -13.09 28.57
N ASP A 352 -16.35 -13.75 28.62
CA ASP A 352 -15.04 -13.07 28.70
C ASP A 352 -14.66 -12.33 27.41
N CYS A 353 -15.39 -12.50 26.30
CA CYS A 353 -15.14 -11.72 25.09
C CYS A 353 -15.55 -10.25 25.26
N VAL A 354 -16.30 -9.89 26.29
CA VAL A 354 -16.83 -8.53 26.47
C VAL A 354 -16.57 -8.04 27.89
N ARG A 355 -16.01 -6.84 28.00
CA ARG A 355 -15.84 -6.13 29.27
C ARG A 355 -16.70 -4.87 29.30
N ASN A 356 -17.25 -4.59 30.48
CA ASN A 356 -18.12 -3.44 30.73
C ASN A 356 -19.37 -3.45 29.83
N MET A 357 -20.11 -4.56 29.80
CA MET A 357 -21.30 -4.71 28.95
C MET A 357 -22.37 -3.63 29.20
N ASP A 358 -22.45 -3.09 30.42
CA ASP A 358 -23.38 -2.01 30.76
C ASP A 358 -23.01 -0.64 30.15
N SER A 359 -21.82 -0.51 29.56
CA SER A 359 -21.38 0.68 28.82
C SER A 359 -22.13 0.79 27.48
N SER A 360 -22.33 2.02 27.00
CA SER A 360 -22.80 2.26 25.62
C SER A 360 -21.79 1.78 24.57
N ARG A 361 -20.50 1.70 24.95
CA ARG A 361 -19.42 1.16 24.14
C ARG A 361 -18.58 0.15 24.92
N PRO A 362 -19.01 -1.12 25.04
CA PRO A 362 -18.23 -2.16 25.71
C PRO A 362 -16.92 -2.45 24.97
N TYR A 363 -15.92 -2.92 25.71
CA TYR A 363 -14.67 -3.42 25.11
C TYR A 363 -14.87 -4.85 24.65
N VAL A 364 -14.39 -5.17 23.45
CA VAL A 364 -14.60 -6.48 22.80
C VAL A 364 -13.27 -7.13 22.46
N ASP A 365 -13.10 -8.38 22.86
CA ASP A 365 -11.98 -9.24 22.50
C ASP A 365 -12.34 -10.14 21.30
N ILE A 366 -12.12 -9.62 20.09
CA ILE A 366 -12.34 -10.36 18.85
C ILE A 366 -11.37 -11.55 18.69
N ARG A 367 -10.21 -11.50 19.35
CA ARG A 367 -9.18 -12.55 19.29
C ARG A 367 -9.61 -13.75 20.11
N LEU A 368 -10.06 -13.52 21.34
CA LEU A 368 -10.63 -14.55 22.20
C LEU A 368 -11.86 -15.20 21.54
N ALA A 369 -12.76 -14.41 20.97
CA ALA A 369 -13.92 -14.94 20.26
C ALA A 369 -13.49 -15.86 19.11
N THR A 370 -12.52 -15.44 18.29
CA THR A 370 -11.99 -16.24 17.18
C THR A 370 -11.35 -17.54 17.68
N ARG A 371 -10.53 -17.49 18.73
CA ARG A 371 -9.92 -18.66 19.36
C ARG A 371 -10.98 -19.67 19.80
N ILE A 372 -12.01 -19.23 20.53
CA ILE A 372 -13.09 -20.09 21.01
C ILE A 372 -13.84 -20.75 19.85
N LEU A 373 -14.12 -19.98 18.78
CA LEU A 373 -14.79 -20.52 17.59
C LEU A 373 -13.94 -21.59 16.88
N LEU A 374 -12.62 -21.38 16.78
CA LEU A 374 -11.69 -22.35 16.20
C LEU A 374 -11.59 -23.63 17.03
N GLU A 375 -11.53 -23.52 18.36
CA GLU A 375 -11.50 -24.65 19.27
C GLU A 375 -12.80 -25.46 19.21
N ARG A 376 -13.96 -24.79 19.25
CA ARG A 376 -15.28 -25.42 19.02
C ARG A 376 -15.37 -26.07 17.63
N GLY A 377 -14.63 -25.54 16.66
CA GLY A 377 -14.48 -26.07 15.31
C GLY A 377 -13.59 -27.32 15.19
N GLY A 378 -12.98 -27.77 16.27
CA GLY A 378 -12.17 -28.99 16.33
C GLY A 378 -10.68 -28.76 16.08
N ILE A 379 -10.21 -27.52 15.97
CA ILE A 379 -8.77 -27.23 16.04
C ILE A 379 -8.33 -27.38 17.49
N LYS A 380 -7.18 -28.03 17.70
CA LYS A 380 -6.65 -28.24 19.04
C LYS A 380 -6.17 -26.92 19.66
N PRO A 381 -6.38 -26.67 20.96
CA PRO A 381 -5.88 -25.44 21.61
C PRO A 381 -4.38 -25.20 21.40
N GLU A 382 -3.56 -26.26 21.45
CA GLU A 382 -2.11 -26.20 21.22
C GLU A 382 -1.71 -25.87 19.77
N HIS A 383 -2.67 -25.90 18.83
CA HIS A 383 -2.47 -25.53 17.43
C HIS A 383 -2.94 -24.09 17.12
N ILE A 384 -3.37 -23.33 18.13
CA ILE A 384 -3.83 -21.95 17.94
C ILE A 384 -2.92 -21.00 18.72
N GLU A 385 -2.18 -20.14 18.03
CA GLU A 385 -1.27 -19.16 18.64
C GLU A 385 -1.69 -17.73 18.32
N ASP A 386 -1.61 -16.85 19.31
CA ASP A 386 -1.54 -15.41 19.10
C ASP A 386 -0.07 -15.02 18.89
N ILE A 387 0.28 -14.47 17.73
CA ILE A 387 1.67 -14.14 17.41
C ILE A 387 2.26 -13.16 18.44
N ARG A 388 3.52 -13.39 18.82
CA ARG A 388 4.25 -12.59 19.81
C ARG A 388 5.56 -12.06 19.22
N ILE A 389 6.10 -11.02 19.85
CA ILE A 389 7.48 -10.59 19.61
C ILE A 389 8.40 -11.49 20.45
N PRO A 390 9.44 -12.10 19.85
CA PRO A 390 10.39 -12.92 20.61
C PRO A 390 11.00 -12.16 21.78
N ASN A 391 11.14 -12.83 22.93
CA ASN A 391 11.72 -12.28 24.17
C ASN A 391 10.96 -11.09 24.80
N GLN A 392 9.72 -10.83 24.38
CA GLN A 392 8.79 -9.96 25.11
C GLN A 392 7.69 -10.81 25.74
N SER A 393 7.62 -10.79 27.07
CA SER A 393 6.59 -11.48 27.84
C SER A 393 5.33 -10.61 28.00
N ASP A 394 4.18 -11.22 27.71
CA ASP A 394 2.84 -10.89 28.24
C ASP A 394 1.96 -9.82 27.57
N SER A 395 2.24 -9.39 26.34
CA SER A 395 1.21 -8.61 25.60
C SER A 395 0.91 -9.16 24.22
N THR A 396 -0.37 -9.47 24.02
CA THR A 396 -0.99 -9.64 22.71
C THR A 396 -0.73 -8.37 21.88
N LEU A 397 -0.28 -8.53 20.63
CA LEU A 397 0.16 -7.40 19.80
C LEU A 397 -1.02 -6.54 19.34
N CYS A 398 -1.40 -5.56 20.18
CA CYS A 398 -2.41 -4.56 19.85
C CYS A 398 -1.85 -3.53 18.86
N THR A 399 -2.41 -3.51 17.65
CA THR A 399 -2.01 -2.58 16.57
C THR A 399 -2.17 -1.12 16.95
N SER A 400 -3.21 -0.80 17.72
CA SER A 400 -3.46 0.56 18.22
C SER A 400 -2.50 0.97 19.35
N CYS A 401 -1.98 0.03 20.14
CA CYS A 401 -1.01 0.35 21.21
C CYS A 401 0.42 0.42 20.68
N LEU A 402 0.70 -0.15 19.51
CA LEU A 402 2.04 -0.28 18.94
C LEU A 402 2.15 0.43 17.57
N PRO A 403 1.88 1.75 17.50
CA PRO A 403 1.88 2.50 16.23
C PRO A 403 3.25 2.53 15.54
N GLU A 404 4.33 2.32 16.29
CA GLU A 404 5.67 2.25 15.75
C GLU A 404 5.90 1.02 14.88
N LEU A 405 5.23 -0.09 15.21
CA LEU A 405 5.34 -1.39 14.53
C LEU A 405 4.20 -1.63 13.54
N PHE A 406 3.01 -1.08 13.78
CA PHE A 406 1.80 -1.46 13.05
C PHE A 406 0.98 -0.26 12.58
N PHE A 407 0.29 -0.44 11.46
CA PHE A 407 -0.79 0.45 11.05
C PHE A 407 -2.02 0.21 11.93
N SER A 408 -2.77 1.26 12.26
CA SER A 408 -4.04 1.17 13.01
C SER A 408 -5.06 2.18 12.50
N HIS A 409 -6.28 1.71 12.25
CA HIS A 409 -7.44 2.51 11.90
C HIS A 409 -8.00 3.26 13.11
N CYS A 410 -8.07 2.62 14.28
CA CYS A 410 -8.56 3.19 15.53
C CYS A 410 -7.83 4.46 15.95
N LEU A 411 -6.50 4.53 15.75
CA LEU A 411 -5.72 5.73 16.04
C LEU A 411 -6.09 6.92 15.15
N THR A 412 -6.43 6.67 13.89
CA THR A 412 -6.72 7.74 12.93
C THR A 412 -8.13 8.31 13.10
N ILE A 413 -9.07 7.52 13.64
CA ILE A 413 -10.42 7.99 13.99
C ILE A 413 -10.38 8.90 15.23
N THR A 414 -9.47 8.62 16.17
CA THR A 414 -9.36 9.36 17.43
C THR A 414 -8.62 10.69 17.28
N TYR A 415 -7.74 10.81 16.28
CA TYR A 415 -7.01 12.03 15.93
C TYR A 415 -7.30 12.43 14.48
N PRO A 416 -8.30 13.28 14.20
CA PRO A 416 -8.42 13.90 12.88
C PRO A 416 -7.14 14.70 12.59
N LEU A 417 -6.73 14.73 11.31
CA LEU A 417 -5.49 15.18 10.66
C LEU A 417 -4.76 16.46 11.16
N ASN A 418 -5.22 17.16 12.19
CA ASN A 418 -4.69 18.47 12.62
C ASN A 418 -3.88 18.45 13.93
N SER A 419 -3.53 17.30 14.50
CA SER A 419 -2.79 17.28 15.77
C SER A 419 -1.74 16.18 15.84
N TYR A 420 -0.61 16.40 15.16
CA TYR A 420 0.66 15.80 15.57
C TYR A 420 1.71 16.91 15.73
N VAL A 421 2.14 17.09 16.97
CA VAL A 421 3.26 17.94 17.37
C VAL A 421 4.54 17.16 17.12
N ASN A 422 5.45 17.74 16.32
CA ASN A 422 6.81 17.26 16.18
C ASN A 422 7.51 17.30 17.54
N THR A 423 8.07 16.18 17.97
CA THR A 423 9.19 16.18 18.90
C THR A 423 10.35 15.48 18.22
N GLU A 424 11.21 16.29 17.60
CA GLU A 424 12.57 15.90 17.29
C GLU A 424 13.35 15.76 18.60
N SER A 425 14.11 14.68 18.73
CA SER A 425 15.32 14.68 19.57
C SER A 425 16.30 13.64 19.00
N GLU A 426 17.41 14.15 18.49
CA GLU A 426 18.65 13.42 18.21
C GLU A 426 19.25 12.84 19.51
N GLU A 427 19.76 11.62 19.47
CA GLU A 427 21.13 11.20 19.90
C GLU A 427 21.27 9.66 19.97
N ASP A 428 22.06 9.15 19.01
CA ASP A 428 23.18 8.18 19.06
C ASP A 428 23.20 6.85 19.89
N LEU A 429 23.56 5.78 19.13
CA LEU A 429 24.53 4.66 19.36
C LEU A 429 24.23 3.41 20.23
N SER A 430 23.81 2.32 19.56
CA SER A 430 24.35 0.91 19.47
C SER A 430 24.69 0.03 20.72
N PRO A 431 24.83 -1.34 20.65
CA PRO A 431 24.84 -2.25 19.49
C PRO A 431 23.93 -3.53 19.56
N ARG A 432 23.60 -4.02 18.34
CA ARG A 432 23.50 -5.40 17.82
C ARG A 432 23.16 -6.58 18.75
N VAL A 433 22.06 -7.28 18.40
CA VAL A 433 22.05 -8.75 18.33
C VAL A 433 21.63 -9.17 16.92
N ILE A 434 22.58 -9.75 16.21
CA ILE A 434 22.46 -10.36 14.90
C ILE A 434 21.95 -11.79 15.11
N LEU A 435 20.88 -12.18 14.43
CA LEU A 435 20.70 -13.57 14.01
C LEU A 435 20.58 -13.57 12.49
N GLU A 436 21.75 -13.66 11.84
CA GLU A 436 21.85 -14.05 10.43
C GLU A 436 21.32 -15.48 10.28
N GLY A 437 20.03 -15.62 10.03
CA GLY A 437 19.51 -16.78 9.33
C GLY A 437 19.81 -16.62 7.85
N ARG A 438 21.03 -16.99 7.42
CA ARG A 438 21.32 -17.17 5.99
C ARG A 438 20.29 -18.14 5.43
N PHE A 439 19.60 -17.74 4.36
CA PHE A 439 18.93 -18.69 3.49
C PHE A 439 20.00 -19.65 2.99
N GLY A 440 20.05 -20.85 3.56
CA GLY A 440 20.72 -21.97 2.91
C GLY A 440 19.97 -22.17 1.60
N ALA A 441 20.62 -21.85 0.48
CA ALA A 441 20.25 -22.40 -0.81
C ALA A 441 20.52 -23.91 -0.76
N SER A 442 19.68 -24.66 -0.03
CA SER A 442 19.60 -26.09 -0.19
C SER A 442 18.75 -26.35 -1.43
N ALA A 443 19.36 -27.05 -2.37
CA ALA A 443 18.81 -27.36 -3.67
C ALA A 443 17.37 -27.93 -3.59
N GLY A 444 16.46 -27.34 -4.35
CA GLY A 444 15.34 -28.09 -4.95
C GLY A 444 14.05 -28.31 -4.15
N LEU A 445 13.81 -27.64 -3.01
CA LEU A 445 12.48 -27.66 -2.37
C LEU A 445 11.70 -26.36 -2.66
N GLN A 446 10.67 -26.46 -3.50
CA GLN A 446 9.68 -25.40 -3.69
C GLN A 446 8.83 -25.25 -2.42
N CYS A 447 9.19 -24.29 -1.56
CA CYS A 447 8.41 -23.96 -0.36
C CYS A 447 7.09 -23.24 -0.72
N ARG A 448 6.08 -23.41 0.13
CA ARG A 448 4.77 -22.75 0.03
C ARG A 448 4.77 -21.56 0.97
N THR A 449 4.35 -20.38 0.54
CA THR A 449 4.48 -19.18 1.38
C THR A 449 3.12 -18.60 1.75
N VAL A 450 2.93 -18.21 3.01
CA VAL A 450 1.69 -17.68 3.60
C VAL A 450 2.03 -16.43 4.40
N LEU A 451 1.73 -15.25 3.86
CA LEU A 451 2.07 -13.99 4.53
C LEU A 451 0.80 -13.30 4.96
N ALA A 452 0.66 -13.00 6.23
CA ALA A 452 -0.43 -12.17 6.73
C ALA A 452 0.12 -10.78 6.99
N GLU A 453 -0.74 -9.78 6.92
CA GLU A 453 -0.33 -8.40 6.96
C GLU A 453 -1.15 -7.61 7.97
N VAL A 454 -0.50 -6.59 8.54
CA VAL A 454 -1.16 -5.58 9.34
C VAL A 454 -1.39 -4.28 8.53
N GLN A 455 -2.61 -3.95 8.11
CA GLN A 455 -2.89 -2.96 7.05
C GLN A 455 -4.24 -2.21 7.04
N TYR A 456 -4.19 -0.92 6.66
CA TYR A 456 -5.34 -0.01 6.65
C TYR A 456 -6.48 -0.42 5.69
N GLY A 457 -7.55 -1.04 6.20
CA GLY A 457 -8.81 -1.28 5.49
C GLY A 457 -9.76 -0.09 5.63
N LEU A 458 -10.43 0.33 4.54
CA LEU A 458 -11.45 1.37 4.60
C LEU A 458 -12.84 0.76 4.76
N HIS A 459 -13.63 1.40 5.62
CA HIS A 459 -15.09 1.41 5.62
C HIS A 459 -15.64 1.59 4.20
N VAL A 460 -16.49 0.66 3.78
CA VAL A 460 -17.58 0.96 2.87
C VAL A 460 -18.69 1.50 3.77
N ASN A 461 -18.91 2.81 3.79
CA ASN A 461 -20.19 3.33 4.27
C ASN A 461 -21.25 2.88 3.25
N ALA A 462 -21.88 1.74 3.53
CA ALA A 462 -23.13 1.34 2.89
C ALA A 462 -24.36 1.89 3.65
N ASP A 463 -24.16 2.74 4.66
CA ASP A 463 -25.24 3.37 5.41
C ASP A 463 -25.58 4.75 4.85
N ALA A 464 -26.26 4.74 3.70
CA ALA A 464 -27.11 5.86 3.26
C ALA A 464 -28.19 5.47 2.24
N ALA A 465 -28.35 4.19 1.85
CA ALA A 465 -29.31 3.83 0.80
C ALA A 465 -29.95 2.43 0.93
N ALA A 466 -30.22 1.96 2.16
CA ALA A 466 -30.98 0.70 2.37
C ALA A 466 -32.13 0.81 3.38
N PHE A 467 -32.56 2.03 3.74
CA PHE A 467 -33.83 2.26 4.43
C PHE A 467 -34.88 2.69 3.40
N SER A 468 -35.43 1.73 2.66
CA SER A 468 -36.75 1.77 2.00
C SER A 468 -36.84 0.74 0.87
N TYR A 469 -36.78 -0.57 1.13
CA TYR A 469 -37.41 -1.57 0.25
C TYR A 469 -37.33 -2.94 0.93
N LEU A 470 -38.30 -3.25 1.78
CA LEU A 470 -38.82 -4.60 2.07
C LEU A 470 -39.86 -4.49 3.19
N GLN A 471 -40.93 -3.76 2.88
CA GLN A 471 -42.21 -3.93 3.54
C GLN A 471 -43.25 -4.07 2.43
N MET A 472 -43.24 -5.23 1.74
CA MET A 472 -44.37 -5.69 0.94
C MET A 472 -44.20 -7.16 0.54
N GLN A 473 -45.27 -7.93 0.81
CA GLN A 473 -45.54 -9.32 0.41
C GLN A 473 -44.77 -10.38 1.25
N ALA A 474 -45.32 -11.06 2.26
CA ALA A 474 -46.68 -11.61 2.46
C ALA A 474 -47.14 -12.56 1.34
N CYS A 475 -46.56 -13.77 1.33
CA CYS A 475 -47.26 -15.06 1.32
C CYS A 475 -46.35 -16.11 1.98
#